data_AF-A0A934NKZ9-F1
#
_entry.id   AF-A0A934NKZ9-F1
#
_cell.length_a   1.000
_cell.length_b   1.000
_cell.length_c   1.000
_cell.angle_alpha   90.00
_cell.angle_beta   90.00
_cell.angle_gamma   90.00
#
_symmetry.space_group_name_H-M   'P 1'
#
loop_
_entity.id
_entity.type
_entity.pdbx_description
1 polymer ?
#
loop_
_entity_poly.entity_id
_entity_poly.type
_entity_poly.pdbx_seq_one_letter_code
_entity_poly.pdbx_strand_id
1 'polypeptide(L)' 'WKPLNHEVLMRTRSDKVRPKMLGLKVVRHMVQQLKEEYVVLLPETIPFLAELLEDVELPVKTLAQEIVKEMETLSGG' A
#
# COMPACT_ATOMS: atom_id res chain seq x y z
N TRP A 1 -10.91 -10.30 0.14
CA TRP A 1 -9.80 -9.33 -0.03
C TRP A 1 -8.45 -9.83 0.46
N LYS A 2 -8.35 -10.52 1.62
CA LYS A 2 -7.05 -10.95 2.19
C LYS A 2 -6.07 -11.66 1.21
N PRO A 3 -6.44 -12.72 0.46
CA PRO A 3 -5.48 -13.37 -0.44
C PRO A 3 -4.99 -12.45 -1.56
N LEU A 4 -5.90 -11.71 -2.19
CA LEU A 4 -5.57 -10.71 -3.21
C LEU A 4 -4.68 -9.60 -2.65
N ASN A 5 -5.00 -9.08 -1.47
CA ASN A 5 -4.22 -8.06 -0.77
C ASN A 5 -2.78 -8.52 -0.58
N HIS A 6 -2.60 -9.71 -0.02
CA HIS A 6 -1.30 -10.32 0.18
C HIS A 6 -0.51 -10.45 -1.14
N GLU A 7 -1.14 -11.00 -2.19
CA GLU A 7 -0.48 -11.17 -3.49
C GLU A 7 -0.02 -9.83 -4.11
N VAL A 8 -0.82 -8.78 -3.97
CA VAL A 8 -0.48 -7.43 -4.44
C VAL A 8 0.66 -6.84 -3.60
N LEU A 9 0.60 -6.97 -2.27
CA LEU A 9 1.66 -6.53 -1.36
C LEU A 9 2.99 -7.22 -1.69
N MET A 10 2.97 -8.52 -2.01
CA MET A 10 4.19 -9.21 -2.43
C MET A 10 4.81 -8.63 -3.71
N ARG A 11 4.03 -7.97 -4.59
CA ARG A 11 4.58 -7.26 -5.76
C ARG A 11 5.37 -6.01 -5.39
N THR A 12 5.10 -5.40 -4.23
CA THR A 12 5.84 -4.22 -3.75
C THR A 12 7.24 -4.54 -3.24
N ARG A 13 7.60 -5.82 -3.10
CA ARG A 13 8.93 -6.29 -2.70
C ARG A 13 9.88 -6.59 -3.86
N SER A 14 9.47 -6.31 -5.11
CA SER A 14 10.30 -6.53 -6.30
C SER A 14 11.45 -5.52 -6.37
N ASP A 15 12.66 -5.96 -6.74
CA ASP A 15 13.82 -5.05 -6.94
C ASP A 15 13.61 -4.02 -8.07
N LYS A 16 12.65 -4.28 -8.98
CA LYS A 16 12.30 -3.37 -10.07
C LYS A 16 11.25 -2.35 -9.63
N VAL A 17 11.45 -1.09 -9.99
CA VAL A 17 10.52 0.03 -9.72
C VAL A 17 9.12 -0.22 -10.28
N ARG A 18 9.02 -0.73 -11.52
CA ARG A 18 7.73 -0.86 -12.20
C ARG A 18 6.75 -1.80 -11.46
N PRO A 19 7.11 -3.04 -11.06
CA PRO A 19 6.25 -3.87 -10.22
C PRO A 19 5.89 -3.23 -8.87
N LYS A 20 6.84 -2.55 -8.21
CA LYS A 20 6.55 -1.82 -6.96
C LYS A 20 5.44 -0.80 -7.14
N MET A 21 5.59 0.05 -8.15
CA MET A 21 4.61 1.09 -8.49
C MET A 21 3.25 0.52 -8.86
N LEU A 22 3.20 -0.59 -9.63
CA LEU A 22 1.93 -1.23 -9.97
C LEU A 22 1.25 -1.85 -8.75
N GLY A 23 2.01 -2.51 -7.86
CA GLY A 23 1.49 -3.03 -6.60
C GLY A 23 0.91 -1.93 -5.73
N LEU A 24 1.65 -0.83 -5.52
CA LEU A 24 1.18 0.32 -4.75
C LEU A 24 -0.07 0.97 -5.35
N LYS A 25 -0.17 1.10 -6.68
CA LYS A 25 -1.38 1.63 -7.33
C LYS A 25 -2.60 0.75 -7.10
N VAL A 26 -2.44 -0.57 -7.10
CA VAL A 26 -3.53 -1.50 -6.80
C VAL A 26 -3.91 -1.43 -5.31
N VAL A 27 -2.94 -1.38 -4.40
CA VAL A 27 -3.18 -1.15 -2.96
C VAL A 27 -4.00 0.14 -2.76
N ARG A 28 -3.55 1.26 -3.33
CA ARG A 28 -4.28 2.53 -3.25
C ARG A 28 -5.70 2.43 -3.78
N HIS A 29 -5.88 1.79 -4.93
CA HIS A 29 -7.21 1.58 -5.49
C HIS A 29 -8.10 0.76 -4.55
N MET A 30 -7.56 -0.30 -3.93
CA MET A 30 -8.30 -1.10 -2.95
C MET A 30 -8.66 -0.28 -1.70
N VAL A 31 -7.74 0.53 -1.17
CA VAL A 31 -8.01 1.45 -0.04
C VAL A 31 -9.19 2.37 -0.37
N GLN A 32 -9.18 2.99 -1.56
CA GLN A 32 -10.20 3.94 -1.99
C GLN A 32 -11.56 3.29 -2.27
N GLN A 33 -11.59 2.07 -2.81
CA GLN A 33 -12.84 1.38 -3.16
C GLN A 33 -13.45 0.65 -1.97
N LEU A 34 -12.64 0.02 -1.12
CA LEU A 34 -13.12 -0.79 0.01
C LEU A 34 -13.40 0.06 1.25
N LYS A 35 -12.73 1.21 1.41
CA LYS A 35 -12.96 2.16 2.51
C LYS A 35 -12.91 1.45 3.88
N GLU A 36 -13.99 1.47 4.64
CA GLU A 36 -14.10 0.82 5.96
C GLU A 36 -13.79 -0.69 5.91
N GLU A 37 -14.13 -1.38 4.82
CA GLU A 37 -13.80 -2.80 4.66
C GLU A 37 -12.29 -3.05 4.54
N TYR A 38 -11.49 -2.04 4.17
CA TYR A 38 -10.04 -2.15 4.10
C TYR A 38 -9.39 -2.22 5.49
N VAL A 39 -10.07 -1.75 6.55
CA VAL A 39 -9.52 -1.68 7.91
C VAL A 39 -9.00 -3.04 8.41
N VAL A 40 -9.67 -4.13 8.04
CA VAL A 40 -9.26 -5.49 8.43
C VAL A 40 -7.96 -5.98 7.75
N LEU A 41 -7.47 -5.25 6.75
CA LEU A 41 -6.24 -5.53 5.98
C LEU A 41 -5.07 -4.64 6.42
N LEU A 42 -5.32 -3.60 7.22
CA LEU A 42 -4.28 -2.67 7.69
C LEU A 42 -3.13 -3.37 8.43
N PRO A 43 -3.37 -4.34 9.35
CA PRO A 43 -2.28 -4.98 10.09
C PRO A 43 -1.23 -5.64 9.18
N GLU A 44 -1.67 -6.19 8.04
CA GLU A 44 -0.78 -6.78 7.03
C GLU A 44 -0.17 -5.73 6.10
N THR A 45 -0.93 -4.69 5.76
CA THR A 45 -0.51 -3.64 4.80
C THR A 45 0.53 -2.69 5.41
N ILE A 46 0.42 -2.36 6.69
CA ILE A 46 1.27 -1.36 7.37
C ILE A 46 2.77 -1.71 7.30
N PRO A 47 3.23 -2.95 7.61
CA PRO A 47 4.65 -3.29 7.51
C PRO A 47 5.23 -3.09 6.12
N PHE A 48 4.50 -3.46 5.07
CA PHE A 48 4.95 -3.27 3.68
C PHE A 48 5.10 -1.79 3.33
N LEU A 49 4.15 -0.95 3.74
CA LEU A 49 4.25 0.48 3.50
C LEU A 49 5.38 1.11 4.31
N ALA A 50 5.60 0.69 5.55
CA ALA A 50 6.72 1.16 6.37
C ALA A 50 8.08 0.91 5.69
N GLU A 51 8.30 -0.28 5.12
CA GLU A 51 9.50 -0.59 4.33
C GLU A 51 9.62 0.34 3.10
N LEU A 52 8.52 0.61 2.40
CA LEU A 52 8.52 1.43 1.17
C LEU A 52 8.67 2.94 1.43
N LEU A 53 8.41 3.41 2.65
CA LEU A 53 8.71 4.79 3.06
C LEU A 53 10.23 5.06 3.10
N GLU A 54 11.03 4.00 3.21
CA GLU A 54 12.50 4.05 3.20
C GLU A 54 13.09 3.73 1.81
N ASP A 55 12.27 3.54 0.78
CA ASP A 55 12.72 3.24 -0.57
C ASP A 55 13.59 4.39 -1.14
N VAL A 56 14.68 4.01 -1.82
CA VAL A 56 15.60 4.96 -2.48
C VAL A 56 14.97 5.63 -3.70
N GLU A 57 13.98 4.99 -4.31
CA GLU A 57 13.28 5.49 -5.49
C GLU A 57 12.16 6.43 -5.06
N LEU A 58 12.38 7.73 -5.29
CA LEU A 58 11.44 8.79 -4.88
C LEU A 58 9.98 8.52 -5.30
N PRO A 59 9.67 8.08 -6.55
CA PRO A 59 8.28 7.81 -6.94
C PRO A 59 7.59 6.73 -6.09
N VAL A 60 8.34 5.72 -5.63
CA VAL A 60 7.82 4.63 -4.78
C VAL A 60 7.50 5.17 -3.40
N LYS A 61 8.47 5.87 -2.79
CA LYS A 61 8.33 6.51 -1.49
C LYS A 61 7.17 7.49 -1.45
N THR A 62 7.05 8.36 -2.45
CA THR A 62 5.97 9.35 -2.54
C THR A 62 4.61 8.67 -2.60
N LEU A 63 4.43 7.64 -3.43
CA LEU A 63 3.16 6.93 -3.51
C LEU A 63 2.82 6.16 -2.23
N ALA A 64 3.81 5.56 -1.57
CA ALA A 64 3.61 4.92 -0.26
C ALA A 64 3.14 5.93 0.80
N GLN A 65 3.74 7.13 0.85
CA GLN A 65 3.32 8.22 1.74
C GLN A 65 1.88 8.68 1.48
N GLU A 66 1.48 8.79 0.21
CA GLU A 66 0.11 9.13 -0.15
C GLU A 66 -0.89 8.09 0.34
N ILE A 67 -0.57 6.80 0.19
CA ILE A 67 -1.43 5.70 0.65
C ILE A 67 -1.55 5.71 2.18
N VAL A 68 -0.46 5.94 2.91
CA VAL A 68 -0.50 6.06 4.38
C VAL A 68 -1.46 7.16 4.81
N LYS A 69 -1.37 8.35 4.20
CA LYS A 69 -2.29 9.46 4.48
C LYS A 69 -3.75 9.11 4.17
N GLU A 70 -4.00 8.41 3.07
CA GLU A 70 -5.36 7.94 2.73
C GLU A 70 -5.89 6.89 3.71
N MET A 71 -5.03 6.07 4.31
CA MET A 71 -5.45 5.10 5.32
C MET A 71 -5.70 5.77 6.68
N GLU A 72 -4.94 6.81 7.04
CA GLU A 72 -5.14 7.58 8.28
C GLU A 72 -6.56 8.19 8.33
N THR A 73 -7.04 8.72 7.20
CA THR A 73 -8.41 9.26 7.09
C THR A 73 -9.49 8.18 7.18
N LEU A 74 -9.20 6.93 6.79
CA LEU A 74 -10.13 5.80 6.95
C LEU A 74 -10.23 5.31 8.39
N SER A 75 -9.14 5.37 9.15
CA SER A 75 -9.10 4.97 10.56
C SER A 75 -9.68 6.00 11.54
N GLY A 76 -10.25 7.10 11.03
CA GLY A 76 -10.83 8.16 11.87
C GLY A 76 -9.81 9.15 12.41
N GLY A 77 -8.71 9.39 11.68
CA GLY A 77 -7.82 10.53 11.90
C GLY A 77 -8.54 11.87 11.74
#